data_AF-A0A0F9K9C3-F1
#
_entry.id   AF-A0A0F9K9C3-F1
#
_cell.length_a   1.000
_cell.length_b   1.000
_cell.length_c   1.000
_cell.angle_alpha   90.00
_cell.angle_beta   90.00
_cell.angle_gamma   90.00
#
_symmetry.space_group_name_H-M   'P 1'
#
loop_
_entity.id
_entity.type
_entity.pdbx_description
1 polymer ?
#
loop_
_entity_poly.entity_id
_entity_poly.type
_entity_poly.pdbx_seq_one_letter_code
_entity_poly.pdbx_strand_id
1 'polypeptide(L)' 'MLTYFCSACQFYYREAELLKNKQCPECRGEVKPRLALGGQVVGAP' A
#
# COMPACT_ATOMS: atom_id res chain seq x y z
N MET A 1 -7.07 10.07 0.72
CA MET A 1 -6.01 9.50 1.59
C MET A 1 -5.15 8.58 0.74
N LEU A 2 -3.82 8.74 0.79
CA LEU A 2 -2.88 7.82 0.14
C LEU A 2 -2.78 6.54 0.98
N THR A 3 -3.06 5.40 0.35
CA THR A 3 -2.87 4.07 0.94
C THR A 3 -1.75 3.36 0.20
N TYR A 4 -1.00 2.51 0.86
CA TYR A 4 0.13 1.81 0.27
C TYR A 4 -0.18 0.32 0.23
N PHE A 5 -0.13 -0.25 -0.97
CA PHE A 5 -0.43 -1.66 -1.16
C PHE A 5 0.87 -2.46 -1.25
N CYS A 6 1.00 -3.48 -0.40
CA CYS A 6 2.06 -4.48 -0.51
C CYS A 6 1.57 -5.64 -1.37
N SER A 7 2.26 -5.94 -2.48
CA SER A 7 1.86 -7.07 -3.35
C SER A 7 2.26 -8.43 -2.79
N ALA A 8 3.28 -8.49 -1.93
CA ALA A 8 3.72 -9.73 -1.29
C ALA A 8 2.77 -10.14 -0.15
N CYS A 9 2.40 -9.20 0.71
CA CYS A 9 1.49 -9.45 1.82
C CYS A 9 0.01 -9.30 1.43
N GLN A 10 -0.28 -8.70 0.27
CA GLN A 10 -1.63 -8.32 -0.18
C GLN A 10 -2.40 -7.44 0.82
N PHE A 11 -1.68 -6.70 1.65
CA PHE A 11 -2.22 -5.80 2.67
C PHE A 11 -2.09 -4.33 2.27
N TYR A 12 -2.98 -3.51 2.83
CA TYR A 12 -2.97 -2.06 2.72
C TYR A 12 -2.42 -1.45 4.00
N TYR A 13 -1.51 -0.49 3.85
CA TYR A 13 -0.88 0.25 4.94
C TYR A 13 -1.09 1.75 4.74
N ARG A 14 -1.15 2.49 5.83
CA ARG A 14 -1.06 3.96 5.79
C ARG A 14 0.39 4.39 5.74
N GLU A 15 0.66 5.62 5.29
CA GLU A 15 2.02 6.15 5.25
C GLU A 15 2.74 6.08 6.61
N ALA A 16 1.99 6.32 7.70
CA ALA A 16 2.49 6.25 9.07
C ALA A 16 2.88 4.84 9.54
N GLU A 17 2.41 3.79 8.87
CA GLU A 17 2.69 2.39 9.21
C GLU A 17 3.88 1.82 8.43
N LEU A 18 4.40 2.56 7.45
CA LEU A 18 5.53 2.11 6.64
C LEU A 18 6.85 2.35 7.34
N LEU A 19 7.82 1.52 7.01
CA LEU A 19 9.21 1.73 7.40
C LEU A 19 9.78 2.99 6.73
N LYS A 20 10.86 3.56 7.30
CA LYS A 20 11.67 4.59 6.64
C LYS A 20 12.04 4.07 5.25
N ASN A 21 11.58 4.73 4.20
CA ASN A 21 11.64 4.37 2.76
C ASN A 21 10.37 3.78 2.14
N LYS A 22 9.20 3.88 2.80
CA LYS A 22 7.91 3.42 2.24
C LYS A 22 7.98 1.93 1.88
N GLN A 23 8.46 1.11 2.82
CA GLN A 23 8.51 -0.34 2.71
C GLN A 23 7.50 -0.99 3.64
N CYS A 24 7.03 -2.18 3.25
CA CYS A 24 6.11 -2.96 4.07
C CYS A 24 6.77 -3.34 5.41
N PRO A 25 6.13 -3.11 6.56
CA PRO A 25 6.70 -3.48 7.86
C PRO A 25 6.86 -4.99 8.04
N GLU A 26 6.00 -5.79 7.40
CA GLU A 26 5.98 -7.26 7.54
C GLU A 26 7.08 -7.92 6.71
N CYS A 27 7.08 -7.70 5.40
CA CYS A 27 7.97 -8.41 4.48
C CYS A 27 9.15 -7.56 3.98
N ARG A 28 9.25 -6.29 4.39
CA ARG A 28 10.22 -5.29 3.87
C ARG A 28 10.18 -5.10 2.36
N GLY A 29 9.12 -5.60 1.72
CA GLY A 29 8.90 -5.48 0.28
C GLY A 29 8.53 -4.06 -0.12
N GLU A 30 8.71 -3.78 -1.40
CA GLU A 30 8.26 -2.53 -2.00
C GLU A 30 6.73 -2.41 -1.89
N VAL A 31 6.25 -1.27 -1.40
CA VAL A 31 4.82 -0.94 -1.40
C VAL A 31 4.56 0.19 -2.38
N LYS A 32 3.48 0.07 -3.15
CA LYS A 32 3.11 1.08 -4.13
C LYS A 32 2.01 1.99 -3.58
N PRO A 33 2.17 3.32 -3.62
CA PRO A 33 1.11 4.25 -3.25
C PRO A 33 -0.06 4.06 -4.23
N ARG A 34 -1.22 3.72 -3.68
CA ARG A 34 -2.52 3.71 -4.35
C ARG A 34 -3.40 4.77 -3.72
N LEU A 35 -4.00 5.61 -4.56
CA LEU A 35 -5.11 6.42 -4.09
C LEU A 35 -6.30 5.51 -3.83
N ALA A 36 -6.72 5.41 -2.58
CA ALA A 36 -8.04 4.91 -2.25
C ALA A 36 -9.04 6.05 -2.51
N LEU A 37 -9.54 6.15 -3.75
CA LEU A 37 -10.78 6.87 -4.02
C LEU A 37 -11.95 5.98 -3.58
N GLY A 38 -12.73 6.48 -2.62
CA GLY A 38 -13.82 5.77 -1.93
C GLY A 38 -14.49 4.64 -2.71
N GLY A 39 -14.15 3.40 -2.32
CA GLY A 39 -14.91 2.20 -2.69
C GLY A 39 -14.66 1.61 -4.07
N GLN A 40 -13.80 2.19 -4.91
CA GLN A 40 -13.44 1.59 -6.19
C GLN A 40 -11.94 1.30 -6.23
N VAL A 41 -11.62 0.02 -6.09
CA VAL A 41 -10.31 -0.51 -6.44
C VAL A 41 -10.21 -0.39 -7.96
N VAL A 42 -9.76 0.76 -8.46
CA VAL A 42 -9.44 0.91 -9.88
C VAL A 42 -8.12 0.18 -10.10
N GLY A 43 -8.24 -1.13 -10.29
CA GLY A 43 -7.26 -2.00 -10.92
C GLY A 43 -7.96 -2.61 -12.13
N ALA A 44 -7.45 -2.28 -13.31
CA ALA A 44 -7.97 -2.61 -14.65
C ALA A 44 -8.06 -4.14 -14.90
N PRO A 45 -8.68 -4.57 -16.03
CA PRO A 45 -9.55 -5.75 -16.21
C PRO A 45 -8.96 -7.11 -15.86
#